data_AF-A0A1F5NCS9-F1
#
_entry.id   AF-A0A1F5NCS9-F1
#
_cell.length_a   1.000
_cell.length_b   1.000
_cell.length_c   1.000
_cell.angle_alpha   90.00
_cell.angle_beta   90.00
_cell.angle_gamma   90.00
#
_symmetry.space_group_name_H-M   'P 1'
#
loop_
_entity.id
_entity.type
_entity.pdbx_description
1 polymer ?
#
loop_
_entity_poly.entity_id
_entity_poly.type
_entity_poly.pdbx_seq_one_letter_code
_entity_poly.pdbx_strand_id
1 'polypeptide(L)'
;MKQKSVKLLRALAAVFALVGFGIMSYLTYVHYAEKSSFCDLSAEVSCDIVTSSIYSEIFGIPVSLLGLLYFALMLFLVATRPLAKSARLVFSLTLLMFIPSLYLSLMEIVEIKSFCILCESSKVMMLGILITTGLAMKEKTKKLVRYSAPLVIAGAIFAGVIFFIQSGTTVKEDYSALIEHMNEQGWVYYKSYTCSNCKRQERLLGEAYSKLHAVECHPKGPNGQPELCLAKNITKTPTWLLEENGQELKRLEGLQSIEELEQASQFNN
;
A
#
# COMPACT_ATOMS: atom_id res chain seq x y z
N MET A 1 -5.54 -13.74 38.93
CA MET A 1 -6.26 -13.99 37.66
C MET A 1 -6.44 -15.49 37.49
N LYS A 2 -7.69 -15.94 37.35
CA LYS A 2 -8.04 -17.36 37.23
C LYS A 2 -7.50 -17.92 35.89
N GLN A 3 -7.14 -19.20 35.87
CA GLN A 3 -6.63 -19.90 34.68
C GLN A 3 -7.57 -19.78 33.45
N LYS A 4 -8.89 -19.66 33.68
CA LYS A 4 -9.90 -19.43 32.65
C LYS A 4 -9.71 -18.11 31.89
N SER A 5 -9.35 -17.01 32.58
CA SER A 5 -9.15 -15.70 31.95
C SER A 5 -7.95 -15.68 31.01
N VAL A 6 -6.87 -16.40 31.34
CA VAL A 6 -5.67 -16.48 30.48
C VAL A 6 -5.95 -17.27 29.20
N LYS A 7 -6.77 -18.32 29.28
CA LYS A 7 -7.20 -19.09 28.10
C LYS A 7 -8.05 -18.23 27.15
N LEU A 8 -8.97 -17.42 27.71
CA LEU A 8 -9.78 -16.49 26.92
C LEU A 8 -8.93 -15.44 26.22
N LEU A 9 -8.00 -14.78 26.93
CA LEU A 9 -7.10 -13.80 26.33
C LEU A 9 -6.24 -14.40 25.21
N ARG A 10 -5.80 -15.67 25.37
CA ARG A 10 -5.06 -16.38 24.33
C ARG A 10 -5.90 -16.66 23.10
N ALA A 11 -7.14 -17.09 23.29
CA ALA A 11 -8.06 -17.32 22.18
C ALA A 11 -8.33 -16.02 21.41
N LEU A 12 -8.57 -14.91 22.11
CA LEU A 12 -8.75 -13.59 21.48
C LEU A 12 -7.50 -13.16 20.70
N ALA A 13 -6.32 -13.26 21.30
CA ALA A 13 -5.05 -12.94 20.62
C ALA A 13 -4.84 -13.81 19.36
N ALA A 14 -5.21 -15.09 19.41
CA ALA A 14 -5.12 -16.00 18.27
C ALA A 14 -6.11 -15.60 17.15
N VAL A 15 -7.34 -15.21 17.51
CA VAL A 15 -8.34 -14.72 16.54
C VAL A 15 -7.85 -13.43 15.88
N PHE A 16 -7.37 -12.46 16.65
CA PHE A 16 -6.81 -11.22 16.07
C PHE A 16 -5.63 -11.50 15.14
N ALA A 17 -4.72 -12.41 15.53
CA ALA A 17 -3.59 -12.77 14.69
C ALA A 17 -4.02 -13.49 13.40
N LEU A 18 -5.01 -14.38 13.47
CA LEU A 18 -5.54 -15.09 12.31
C LEU A 18 -6.28 -14.16 11.34
N VAL A 19 -7.11 -13.26 11.85
CA VAL A 19 -7.81 -12.27 11.03
C VAL A 19 -6.80 -11.32 10.37
N GLY A 20 -5.84 -10.80 11.14
CA GLY A 20 -4.77 -9.95 10.59
C GLY A 20 -3.93 -10.65 9.53
N PHE A 21 -3.62 -11.94 9.72
CA PHE A 21 -2.95 -12.77 8.71
C PHE A 21 -3.75 -12.84 7.41
N GLY A 22 -5.07 -13.07 7.48
CA GLY A 22 -5.95 -13.10 6.31
C GLY A 22 -5.99 -11.76 5.58
N ILE A 23 -6.12 -10.65 6.32
CA ILE A 23 -6.13 -9.29 5.74
C ILE A 23 -4.80 -9.01 5.01
N MET A 24 -3.67 -9.25 5.66
CA MET A 24 -2.36 -8.99 5.04
C MET A 24 -2.07 -9.94 3.88
N SER A 25 -2.47 -11.21 3.97
CA SER A 25 -2.37 -12.15 2.84
C SER A 25 -3.11 -11.62 1.61
N TYR A 26 -4.32 -11.09 1.81
CA TYR A 26 -5.10 -10.50 0.72
C TYR A 26 -4.45 -9.24 0.14
N LEU A 27 -3.97 -8.31 0.99
CA LEU A 27 -3.27 -7.12 0.50
C LEU A 27 -1.97 -7.45 -0.22
N THR A 28 -1.23 -8.48 0.23
CA THR A 28 -0.05 -8.98 -0.48
C THR A 28 -0.41 -9.56 -1.83
N TYR A 29 -1.51 -10.32 -1.92
CA TYR A 29 -2.02 -10.80 -3.20
C TYR A 29 -2.40 -9.65 -4.14
N VAL A 30 -3.15 -8.66 -3.65
CA VAL A 30 -3.56 -7.49 -4.44
C VAL A 30 -2.35 -6.71 -4.96
N HIS A 31 -1.35 -6.49 -4.11
CA HIS A 31 -0.14 -5.76 -4.48
C HIS A 31 0.62 -6.46 -5.62
N TYR A 32 0.88 -7.78 -5.52
CA TYR A 32 1.63 -8.52 -6.53
C TYR A 32 0.82 -8.95 -7.76
N ALA A 33 -0.49 -9.14 -7.61
CA ALA A 33 -1.35 -9.54 -8.74
C ALA A 33 -1.78 -8.35 -9.59
N GLU A 34 -1.51 -7.11 -9.15
CA GLU A 34 -1.91 -5.86 -9.81
C GLU A 34 -3.41 -5.77 -10.12
N LYS A 35 -4.22 -6.46 -9.31
CA LYS A 35 -5.67 -6.50 -9.43
C LYS A 35 -6.31 -5.44 -8.55
N SER A 36 -7.51 -5.01 -8.94
CA SER A 36 -8.31 -4.18 -8.07
C SER A 36 -8.74 -4.94 -6.81
N SER A 37 -8.67 -4.28 -5.66
CA SER A 37 -9.20 -4.84 -4.42
C SER A 37 -10.72 -4.69 -4.36
N PHE A 38 -11.37 -5.50 -3.52
CA PHE A 38 -12.79 -5.28 -3.21
C PHE A 38 -13.01 -3.98 -2.43
N CYS A 39 -11.94 -3.38 -1.90
CA CYS A 39 -11.95 -2.16 -1.12
C CYS A 39 -11.47 -0.97 -1.97
N ASP A 40 -11.91 -0.90 -3.23
CA ASP A 40 -11.78 0.27 -4.11
C ASP A 40 -13.16 0.91 -4.30
N LEU A 41 -13.63 1.62 -3.28
CA LEU A 41 -14.99 2.16 -3.22
C LEU A 41 -15.07 3.59 -3.78
N SER A 42 -14.05 4.41 -3.51
CA SER A 42 -13.94 5.79 -4.00
C SER A 42 -12.47 6.23 -4.06
N ALA A 43 -12.19 7.43 -4.57
CA ALA A 43 -10.83 7.98 -4.55
C ALA A 43 -10.30 8.17 -3.12
N GLU A 44 -11.18 8.51 -2.19
CA GLU A 44 -10.89 8.74 -0.77
C GLU A 44 -10.87 7.44 0.05
N VAL A 45 -11.49 6.36 -0.43
CA VAL A 45 -11.54 5.06 0.24
C VAL A 45 -11.14 3.96 -0.75
N SER A 46 -9.83 3.76 -0.87
CA SER A 46 -9.25 2.76 -1.77
C SER A 46 -7.99 2.13 -1.20
N CYS A 47 -8.03 0.82 -0.99
CA CYS A 47 -6.83 0.07 -0.65
C CYS A 47 -5.87 -0.08 -1.84
N ASP A 48 -6.36 0.04 -3.07
CA ASP A 48 -5.52 0.00 -4.27
C ASP A 48 -4.61 1.21 -4.31
N ILE A 49 -5.17 2.40 -4.06
CA ILE A 49 -4.43 3.66 -3.99
C ILE A 49 -3.33 3.57 -2.92
N VAL A 50 -3.65 3.04 -1.73
CA VAL A 50 -2.68 2.96 -0.63
C VAL A 50 -1.60 1.91 -0.91
N THR A 51 -1.98 0.71 -1.34
CA THR A 51 -1.04 -0.41 -1.61
C THR A 51 -0.19 -0.24 -2.86
N SER A 52 -0.48 0.77 -3.67
CA SER A 52 0.29 1.13 -4.86
C SER A 52 1.21 2.33 -4.68
N SER A 53 1.09 3.02 -3.55
CA SER A 53 1.84 4.22 -3.28
C SER A 53 3.32 3.92 -3.02
N ILE A 54 4.17 4.95 -3.11
CA ILE A 54 5.58 4.86 -2.69
C ILE A 54 5.74 4.45 -1.22
N TYR A 55 4.73 4.72 -0.38
CA TYR A 55 4.72 4.36 1.03
C TYR A 55 4.37 2.89 1.28
N SER A 56 3.92 2.18 0.23
CA SER A 56 3.56 0.76 0.29
C SER A 56 4.77 -0.17 0.33
N GLU A 57 5.99 0.35 0.13
CA GLU A 57 7.23 -0.40 0.17
C GLU A 57 8.22 0.22 1.16
N ILE A 58 9.00 -0.65 1.81
CA ILE A 58 10.11 -0.27 2.68
C ILE A 58 11.32 -1.09 2.22
N PHE A 59 12.39 -0.43 1.75
CA PHE A 59 13.54 -1.08 1.12
C PHE A 59 13.17 -2.02 -0.06
N GLY A 60 12.17 -1.64 -0.86
CA GLY A 60 11.65 -2.47 -1.96
C GLY A 60 10.86 -3.70 -1.51
N ILE A 61 10.59 -3.84 -0.20
CA ILE A 61 9.75 -4.91 0.33
C ILE A 61 8.35 -4.35 0.61
N PRO A 62 7.28 -4.94 0.07
CA PRO A 62 5.94 -4.48 0.33
C PRO A 62 5.57 -4.55 1.82
N VAL A 63 5.00 -3.46 2.34
CA VAL A 63 4.50 -3.35 3.71
C VAL A 63 3.47 -4.44 4.01
N SER A 64 2.65 -4.81 3.01
CA SER A 64 1.68 -5.90 3.14
C SER A 64 2.36 -7.24 3.47
N LEU A 65 3.51 -7.52 2.85
CA LEU A 65 4.31 -8.72 3.11
C LEU A 65 4.96 -8.68 4.51
N LEU A 66 5.49 -7.53 4.92
CA LEU A 66 6.01 -7.35 6.28
C LEU A 66 4.92 -7.56 7.34
N GLY A 67 3.72 -7.03 7.09
CA GLY A 67 2.54 -7.25 7.92
C GLY A 67 2.13 -8.72 7.97
N LEU A 68 2.17 -9.42 6.83
CA LEU A 68 1.89 -10.85 6.74
C LEU A 68 2.85 -11.67 7.61
N LEU A 69 4.16 -11.41 7.50
CA LEU A 69 5.19 -12.05 8.30
C LEU A 69 5.01 -11.77 9.80
N TYR A 70 4.68 -10.52 10.15
CA TYR A 70 4.36 -10.15 11.52
C TYR A 70 3.17 -10.96 12.07
N PHE A 71 2.03 -11.01 11.37
CA PHE A 71 0.86 -11.75 11.85
C PHE A 71 1.09 -13.25 11.88
N ALA A 72 1.84 -13.81 10.92
CA ALA A 72 2.25 -15.22 10.92
C ALA A 72 3.09 -15.54 12.17
N LEU A 73 4.06 -14.68 12.51
CA LEU A 73 4.87 -14.83 13.71
C LEU A 73 4.03 -14.72 14.99
N MET A 74 3.11 -13.75 15.08
CA MET A 74 2.23 -13.61 16.23
C MET A 74 1.33 -14.83 16.41
N LEU A 75 0.74 -15.33 15.32
CA LEU A 75 -0.08 -16.54 15.34
C LEU A 75 0.74 -17.75 15.80
N PHE A 76 1.95 -17.92 15.28
CA PHE A 76 2.87 -18.98 15.68
C PHE A 76 3.22 -18.92 17.18
N LEU A 77 3.59 -17.72 17.69
CA LEU A 77 3.94 -17.54 19.10
C LEU A 77 2.75 -17.79 20.03
N VAL A 78 1.55 -17.35 19.65
CA VAL A 78 0.32 -17.56 20.43
C VAL A 78 -0.12 -19.03 20.37
N ALA A 79 0.09 -19.73 19.26
CA ALA A 79 -0.27 -21.14 19.09
C ALA A 79 0.69 -22.10 19.81
N THR A 80 2.00 -21.84 19.76
CA THR A 80 3.02 -22.76 20.28
C THR A 80 3.41 -22.50 21.73
N ARG A 81 3.30 -21.27 22.23
CA ARG A 81 3.73 -20.91 23.59
C ARG A 81 2.55 -20.52 24.48
N PRO A 82 2.58 -20.86 25.78
CA PRO A 82 1.59 -20.37 26.72
C PRO A 82 1.64 -18.84 26.82
N LEU A 83 0.49 -18.16 26.63
CA LEU A 83 0.42 -16.69 26.64
C LEU A 83 1.04 -16.08 27.90
N ALA A 84 0.89 -16.70 29.07
CA ALA A 84 1.49 -16.19 30.31
C ALA A 84 3.03 -16.09 30.27
N LYS A 85 3.71 -16.90 29.44
CA LYS A 85 5.17 -16.88 29.26
C LYS A 85 5.59 -16.04 28.06
N SER A 86 4.82 -16.05 26.98
CA SER A 86 5.15 -15.31 25.74
C SER A 86 4.58 -13.89 25.69
N ALA A 87 3.65 -13.51 26.58
CA ALA A 87 2.95 -12.21 26.53
C ALA A 87 3.90 -11.02 26.46
N ARG A 88 5.00 -11.04 27.23
CA ARG A 88 5.98 -9.95 27.19
C ARG A 88 6.64 -9.82 25.83
N LEU A 89 7.05 -10.94 25.21
CA LEU A 89 7.67 -10.93 23.88
C LEU A 89 6.67 -10.47 22.81
N VAL A 90 5.47 -11.03 22.81
CA VAL A 90 4.40 -10.68 21.85
C VAL A 90 4.01 -9.21 21.98
N PHE A 91 3.86 -8.71 23.22
CA PHE A 91 3.58 -7.31 23.50
C PHE A 91 4.69 -6.40 22.95
N SER A 92 5.95 -6.73 23.21
CA SER A 92 7.09 -5.90 22.81
C SER A 92 7.29 -5.85 21.30
N LEU A 93 7.20 -7.00 20.63
CA LEU A 93 7.27 -7.07 19.17
C LEU A 93 6.11 -6.32 18.53
N THR A 94 4.90 -6.49 19.06
CA THR A 94 3.72 -5.77 18.56
C THR A 94 3.85 -4.27 18.77
N LEU A 95 4.29 -3.82 19.95
CA LEU A 95 4.42 -2.40 20.24
C LEU A 95 5.47 -1.76 19.33
N LEU A 96 6.60 -2.43 19.12
CA LEU A 96 7.66 -1.95 18.25
C LEU A 96 7.18 -1.77 16.79
N MET A 97 6.36 -2.70 16.27
CA MET A 97 5.83 -2.65 14.90
C MET A 97 4.59 -1.77 14.76
N PHE A 98 3.80 -1.61 15.82
CA PHE A 98 2.58 -0.79 15.80
C PHE A 98 2.90 0.69 15.61
N ILE A 99 3.99 1.20 16.22
CA ILE A 99 4.35 2.62 16.12
C ILE A 99 4.66 3.06 14.67
N PRO A 100 5.54 2.39 13.90
CA PRO A 100 5.71 2.68 12.47
C PRO A 100 4.43 2.51 11.64
N SER A 101 3.56 1.58 12.00
CA SER A 101 2.27 1.39 11.32
C SER A 101 1.35 2.62 11.46
N LEU A 102 1.40 3.32 12.60
CA LEU A 102 0.69 4.59 12.80
C LEU A 102 1.26 5.73 11.96
N TYR A 103 2.58 5.72 11.69
CA TYR A 103 3.17 6.66 10.74
C TYR A 103 2.58 6.45 9.33
N LEU A 104 2.39 5.21 8.90
CA LEU A 104 1.73 4.94 7.61
C LEU A 104 0.28 5.41 7.58
N SER A 105 -0.48 5.30 8.69
CA SER A 105 -1.81 5.95 8.79
C SER A 105 -1.74 7.47 8.60
N LEU A 106 -0.71 8.12 9.14
CA LEU A 106 -0.54 9.56 8.97
C LEU A 106 -0.29 9.90 7.49
N MET A 107 0.54 9.12 6.79
CA MET A 107 0.80 9.31 5.36
C MET A 107 -0.45 9.06 4.50
N GLU A 108 -1.29 8.09 4.86
CA GLU A 108 -2.59 7.86 4.21
C GLU A 108 -3.46 9.13 4.18
N ILE A 109 -3.44 9.91 5.27
CA ILE A 109 -4.26 11.12 5.43
C ILE A 109 -3.60 12.36 4.80
N VAL A 110 -2.30 12.54 5.01
CA VAL A 110 -1.59 13.78 4.64
C VAL A 110 -1.20 13.78 3.16
N GLU A 111 -0.58 12.69 2.70
CA GLU A 111 0.06 12.62 1.38
C GLU A 111 -0.82 11.88 0.37
N ILE A 112 -1.25 10.65 0.72
CA ILE A 112 -2.01 9.79 -0.20
C ILE A 112 -3.45 10.30 -0.37
N LYS A 113 -4.02 10.92 0.68
CA LYS A 113 -5.41 11.40 0.74
C LYS A 113 -6.43 10.31 0.40
N SER A 114 -6.11 9.06 0.76
CA SER A 114 -6.96 7.90 0.57
C SER A 114 -6.80 6.95 1.73
N PHE A 115 -7.93 6.41 2.20
CA PHE A 115 -8.03 5.60 3.39
C PHE A 115 -8.16 4.11 3.01
N CYS A 116 -7.27 3.26 3.53
CA CYS A 116 -7.41 1.82 3.34
C CYS A 116 -8.01 1.13 4.57
N ILE A 117 -9.29 0.74 4.44
CA ILE A 117 -10.04 0.05 5.49
C ILE A 117 -9.31 -1.22 5.96
N LEU A 118 -8.64 -1.93 5.06
CA LEU A 118 -7.93 -3.18 5.37
C LEU A 118 -6.65 -2.93 6.18
N CYS A 119 -5.85 -1.92 5.81
CA CYS A 119 -4.68 -1.49 6.59
C CYS A 119 -5.11 -1.08 8.00
N GLU A 120 -6.15 -0.26 8.12
CA GLU A 120 -6.66 0.20 9.40
C GLU A 120 -7.28 -0.93 10.24
N SER A 121 -8.00 -1.85 9.61
CA SER A 121 -8.49 -3.06 10.27
C SER A 121 -7.34 -3.91 10.82
N SER A 122 -6.22 -4.00 10.10
CA SER A 122 -5.03 -4.71 10.58
C SER A 122 -4.42 -4.03 11.82
N LYS A 123 -4.39 -2.69 11.86
CA LYS A 123 -3.94 -1.91 13.03
C LYS A 123 -4.86 -2.14 14.23
N VAL A 124 -6.17 -2.25 14.02
CA VAL A 124 -7.13 -2.66 15.07
C VAL A 124 -6.82 -4.06 15.60
N MET A 125 -6.45 -5.03 14.73
CA MET A 125 -6.03 -6.36 15.18
C MET A 125 -4.75 -6.31 16.02
N MET A 126 -3.76 -5.50 15.62
CA MET A 126 -2.53 -5.27 16.41
C MET A 126 -2.84 -4.68 17.79
N LEU A 127 -3.74 -3.70 17.85
CA LEU A 127 -4.18 -3.11 19.11
C LEU A 127 -4.87 -4.16 20.02
N GLY A 128 -5.69 -5.04 19.45
CA GLY A 128 -6.26 -6.18 20.16
C GLY A 128 -5.21 -7.13 20.75
N ILE A 129 -4.13 -7.39 20.01
CA ILE A 129 -2.99 -8.19 20.48
C ILE A 129 -2.26 -7.47 21.63
N LEU A 130 -2.03 -6.15 21.54
CA LEU A 130 -1.43 -5.36 22.63
C LEU A 130 -2.25 -5.39 23.90
N ILE A 131 -3.57 -5.21 23.79
CA ILE A 131 -4.47 -5.21 24.94
C ILE A 131 -4.48 -6.60 25.61
N THR A 132 -4.67 -7.66 24.82
CA THR A 132 -4.75 -9.02 25.36
C THR A 132 -3.44 -9.48 26.02
N THR A 133 -2.29 -9.14 25.44
CA THR A 133 -0.98 -9.47 26.00
C THR A 133 -0.61 -8.58 27.19
N GLY A 134 -0.92 -7.28 27.14
CA GLY A 134 -0.74 -6.36 28.27
C GLY A 134 -1.55 -6.77 29.50
N LEU A 135 -2.81 -7.17 29.31
CA LEU A 135 -3.65 -7.72 30.39
C LEU A 135 -3.10 -9.05 30.93
N ALA A 136 -2.49 -9.88 30.07
CA ALA A 136 -1.89 -11.14 30.48
C ALA A 136 -0.62 -10.98 31.34
N MET A 137 0.16 -9.91 31.12
CA MET A 137 1.40 -9.61 31.86
C MET A 137 1.17 -9.26 33.34
N LYS A 138 0.01 -8.67 33.69
CA LYS A 138 -0.33 -8.22 35.07
C LYS A 138 0.72 -7.30 35.73
N GLU A 139 1.52 -6.61 34.94
CA GLU A 139 2.48 -5.66 35.49
C GLU A 139 1.75 -4.45 36.06
N LYS A 140 2.27 -3.87 37.15
CA LYS A 140 1.75 -2.59 37.64
C LYS A 140 1.95 -1.52 36.57
N THR A 141 1.00 -0.60 36.41
CA THR A 141 1.02 0.45 35.37
C THR A 141 2.36 1.19 35.29
N LYS A 142 2.96 1.58 36.44
CA LYS A 142 4.29 2.23 36.46
C LYS A 142 5.42 1.37 35.86
N LYS A 143 5.41 0.05 36.13
CA LYS A 143 6.40 -0.88 35.54
C LYS A 143 6.15 -1.09 34.06
N LEU A 144 4.88 -1.20 33.66
CA LEU A 144 4.50 -1.33 32.26
C LEU A 144 4.94 -0.11 31.44
N VAL A 145 4.67 1.11 31.94
CA VAL A 145 5.07 2.37 31.28
C VAL A 145 6.59 2.49 31.17
N ARG A 146 7.33 2.21 32.25
CA ARG A 146 8.80 2.24 32.22
C ARG A 146 9.39 1.23 31.23
N TYR A 147 8.74 0.08 31.07
CA TYR A 147 9.15 -0.93 30.10
C TYR A 147 8.77 -0.57 28.66
N SER A 148 7.59 0.02 28.44
CA SER A 148 7.12 0.39 27.10
C SER A 148 7.81 1.63 26.55
N ALA A 149 8.26 2.56 27.40
CA ALA A 149 8.93 3.79 26.99
C ALA A 149 10.08 3.59 25.98
N PRO A 150 11.10 2.75 26.24
CA PRO A 150 12.17 2.52 25.26
C PRO A 150 11.69 1.87 23.96
N LEU A 151 10.63 1.05 24.00
CA LEU A 151 10.05 0.44 22.80
C LEU A 151 9.31 1.45 21.94
N VAL A 152 8.58 2.38 22.57
CA VAL A 152 7.92 3.49 21.88
C VAL A 152 8.96 4.40 21.23
N ILE A 153 10.04 4.73 21.96
CA ILE A 153 11.15 5.53 21.41
C ILE A 153 11.80 4.80 20.23
N ALA A 154 12.12 3.51 20.37
CA ALA A 154 12.69 2.71 19.28
C ALA A 154 11.76 2.63 18.06
N GLY A 155 10.45 2.43 18.29
CA GLY A 155 9.45 2.43 17.24
C GLY A 155 9.32 3.80 16.54
N ALA A 156 9.41 4.90 17.30
CA ALA A 156 9.37 6.26 16.74
C ALA A 156 10.63 6.58 15.93
N ILE A 157 11.81 6.16 16.40
CA ILE A 157 13.06 6.25 15.64
C ILE A 157 12.93 5.45 14.35
N PHE A 158 12.41 4.22 14.41
CA PHE A 158 12.22 3.39 13.23
C PHE A 158 11.23 4.00 12.23
N ALA A 159 10.12 4.57 12.71
CA ALA A 159 9.19 5.34 11.89
C ALA A 159 9.87 6.54 11.21
N GLY A 160 10.72 7.27 11.95
CA GLY A 160 11.52 8.36 11.39
C GLY A 160 12.50 7.88 10.31
N VAL A 161 13.17 6.76 10.52
CA VAL A 161 14.06 6.15 9.51
C VAL A 161 13.28 5.76 8.26
N ILE A 162 12.12 5.10 8.41
CA ILE A 162 11.25 4.77 7.28
C ILE A 162 10.83 6.03 6.53
N PHE A 163 10.39 7.06 7.25
CA PHE A 163 10.05 8.35 6.65
C PHE A 163 11.21 8.92 5.86
N PHE A 164 12.42 8.98 6.41
CA PHE A 164 13.60 9.49 5.70
C PHE A 164 13.98 8.65 4.48
N ILE A 165 13.75 7.34 4.49
CA ILE A 165 14.01 6.49 3.32
C ILE A 165 12.96 6.77 2.25
N GLN A 166 11.68 6.78 2.62
CA GLN A 166 10.57 6.97 1.69
C GLN A 166 10.50 8.39 1.14
N SER A 167 10.89 9.40 1.94
CA SER A 167 10.98 10.81 1.52
C SER A 167 12.36 11.19 0.98
N GLY A 168 13.42 10.51 1.37
CA GLY A 168 14.77 10.74 0.83
C GLY A 168 14.88 10.34 -0.64
N THR A 169 14.03 9.41 -1.09
CA THR A 169 13.84 9.09 -2.51
C THR A 169 12.85 10.00 -3.21
N THR A 170 12.18 10.94 -2.51
CA THR A 170 11.30 11.95 -3.13
C THR A 170 12.07 13.17 -3.60
N VAL A 171 13.09 12.96 -4.44
CA VAL A 171 13.14 13.87 -5.59
C VAL A 171 11.91 13.47 -6.40
N LYS A 172 10.87 14.33 -6.46
CA LYS A 172 9.88 14.20 -7.54
C LYS A 172 10.70 14.31 -8.81
N GLU A 173 11.15 13.19 -9.36
CA GLU A 173 11.85 13.19 -10.62
C GLU A 173 10.91 13.83 -11.63
N ASP A 174 11.40 14.87 -12.30
CA ASP A 174 10.61 15.60 -13.26
C ASP A 174 10.59 14.80 -14.57
N TYR A 175 9.56 13.97 -14.71
CA TYR A 175 9.35 13.20 -15.93
C TYR A 175 8.81 14.04 -17.10
N SER A 176 8.81 15.38 -17.01
CA SER A 176 8.38 16.25 -18.10
C SER A 176 9.10 15.96 -19.40
N ALA A 177 10.43 15.76 -19.36
CA ALA A 177 11.22 15.49 -20.56
C ALA A 177 10.83 14.16 -21.23
N LEU A 178 10.61 13.11 -20.42
CA LEU A 178 10.12 11.82 -20.91
C LEU A 178 8.74 11.96 -21.55
N ILE A 179 7.80 12.65 -20.89
CA ILE A 179 6.44 12.83 -21.41
C ILE A 179 6.42 13.67 -22.68
N GLU A 180 7.23 14.73 -22.76
CA GLU A 180 7.38 15.55 -23.96
C GLU A 180 7.94 14.73 -25.13
N HIS A 181 8.99 13.94 -24.89
CA HIS A 181 9.56 13.02 -25.89
C HIS A 181 8.55 11.97 -26.37
N MET A 182 7.78 11.37 -25.46
CA MET A 182 6.73 10.42 -25.80
C MET A 182 5.63 11.06 -26.66
N ASN A 183 5.21 12.28 -26.31
CA ASN A 183 4.21 13.03 -27.07
C ASN A 183 4.71 13.35 -28.48
N GLU A 184 5.99 13.74 -28.64
CA GLU A 184 6.61 14.01 -29.95
C GLU A 184 6.67 12.77 -30.84
N GLN A 185 6.88 11.59 -30.25
CA GLN A 185 6.81 10.32 -30.97
C GLN A 185 5.39 9.91 -31.36
N GLY A 186 4.35 10.53 -30.77
CA GLY A 186 2.96 10.18 -31.03
C GLY A 186 2.39 9.10 -30.11
N TRP A 187 2.96 8.90 -28.92
CA TRP A 187 2.33 8.08 -27.89
C TRP A 187 1.04 8.73 -27.38
N VAL A 188 0.00 7.92 -27.22
CA VAL A 188 -1.29 8.32 -26.64
C VAL A 188 -1.64 7.40 -25.49
N TYR A 189 -2.02 7.99 -24.36
CA TYR A 189 -2.40 7.29 -23.15
C TYR A 189 -3.93 7.19 -23.02
N TYR A 190 -4.47 6.01 -23.25
CA TYR A 190 -5.89 5.72 -23.10
C TYR A 190 -6.20 5.32 -21.67
N LYS A 191 -7.08 6.07 -21.02
CA LYS A 191 -7.40 5.90 -19.60
C LYS A 191 -8.89 5.91 -19.34
N SER A 192 -9.25 5.62 -18.09
CA SER A 192 -10.59 5.83 -17.59
C SER A 192 -10.55 6.50 -16.22
N TYR A 193 -11.42 7.47 -15.96
CA TYR A 193 -11.46 8.13 -14.65
C TYR A 193 -11.85 7.17 -13.50
N THR A 194 -12.51 6.05 -13.81
CA THR A 194 -12.85 4.99 -12.85
C THR A 194 -11.78 3.91 -12.74
N CYS A 195 -10.73 3.96 -13.55
CA CYS A 195 -9.69 2.93 -13.59
C CYS A 195 -8.62 3.17 -12.51
N SER A 196 -8.47 2.21 -11.58
CA SER A 196 -7.52 2.29 -10.47
C SER A 196 -6.08 2.30 -10.95
N ASN A 197 -5.72 1.42 -11.89
CA ASN A 197 -4.38 1.38 -12.49
C ASN A 197 -4.04 2.67 -13.26
N CYS A 198 -5.03 3.36 -13.80
CA CYS A 198 -4.82 4.64 -14.47
C CYS A 198 -4.42 5.71 -13.45
N LYS A 199 -5.10 5.76 -12.31
CA LYS A 199 -4.73 6.65 -11.19
C LYS A 199 -3.35 6.31 -10.63
N ARG A 200 -2.96 5.02 -10.61
CA ARG A 200 -1.60 4.61 -10.21
C ARG A 200 -0.56 5.19 -11.16
N GLN A 201 -0.76 5.05 -12.46
CA GLN A 201 0.13 5.60 -13.48
C GLN A 201 0.27 7.12 -13.37
N GLU A 202 -0.85 7.83 -13.21
CA GLU A 202 -0.88 9.30 -13.05
C GLU A 202 -0.05 9.76 -11.85
N ARG A 203 -0.09 9.01 -10.73
CA ARG A 203 0.72 9.31 -9.55
C ARG A 203 2.21 9.03 -9.76
N LEU A 204 2.57 7.96 -10.48
CA LEU A 204 3.96 7.67 -10.82
C LEU A 204 4.58 8.82 -11.62
N LEU A 205 3.83 9.36 -12.58
CA LEU A 205 4.27 10.46 -13.44
C LEU A 205 4.23 11.84 -12.75
N GLY A 206 3.55 11.96 -11.60
CA GLY A 206 3.45 13.21 -10.86
C GLY A 206 2.86 14.35 -11.69
N GLU A 207 3.53 15.51 -11.69
CA GLU A 207 3.06 16.69 -12.44
C GLU A 207 3.20 16.52 -13.95
N ALA A 208 4.13 15.70 -14.43
CA ALA A 208 4.36 15.46 -15.85
C ALA A 208 3.13 14.84 -16.54
N TYR A 209 2.29 14.10 -15.79
CA TYR A 209 1.03 13.57 -16.32
C TYR A 209 0.12 14.65 -16.93
N SER A 210 0.13 15.86 -16.39
CA SER A 210 -0.70 16.96 -16.92
C SER A 210 -0.35 17.36 -18.36
N LYS A 211 0.86 17.04 -18.82
CA LYS A 211 1.34 17.28 -20.19
C LYS A 211 1.10 16.11 -21.13
N LEU A 212 0.76 14.93 -20.60
CA LEU A 212 0.62 13.71 -21.40
C LEU A 212 -0.61 13.78 -22.31
N HIS A 213 -0.44 13.38 -23.57
CA HIS A 213 -1.56 13.21 -24.49
C HIS A 213 -2.44 12.03 -24.04
N ALA A 214 -3.50 12.34 -23.29
CA ALA A 214 -4.39 11.35 -22.71
C ALA A 214 -5.80 11.39 -23.31
N VAL A 215 -6.40 10.22 -23.53
CA VAL A 215 -7.80 10.05 -23.98
C VAL A 215 -8.61 9.38 -22.88
N GLU A 216 -9.71 10.03 -22.49
CA GLU A 216 -10.66 9.49 -21.51
C GLU A 216 -11.68 8.58 -22.19
N CYS A 217 -11.63 7.28 -21.93
CA CYS A 217 -12.48 6.28 -22.55
C CYS A 217 -13.85 6.10 -21.89
N HIS A 218 -14.07 6.63 -20.68
CA HIS A 218 -15.36 6.47 -20.02
C HIS A 218 -16.33 7.59 -20.45
N PRO A 219 -17.58 7.29 -20.85
CA PRO A 219 -18.54 8.29 -21.36
C PRO A 219 -18.90 9.38 -20.34
N LYS A 220 -18.90 9.03 -19.04
CA LYS A 220 -19.12 9.98 -17.93
C LYS A 220 -17.84 10.69 -17.44
N GLY A 221 -16.70 10.40 -18.05
CA GLY A 221 -15.44 11.02 -17.70
C GLY A 221 -15.34 12.45 -18.24
N PRO A 222 -14.48 13.31 -17.65
CA PRO A 222 -14.22 14.64 -18.19
C PRO A 222 -13.73 14.54 -19.63
N ASN A 223 -14.42 15.20 -20.57
CA ASN A 223 -14.12 15.16 -22.01
C ASN A 223 -13.98 13.73 -22.58
N GLY A 224 -14.85 12.82 -22.13
CA GLY A 224 -14.85 11.42 -22.56
C GLY A 224 -15.04 11.24 -24.07
N GLN A 225 -14.24 10.36 -24.67
CA GLN A 225 -14.24 9.98 -26.09
C GLN A 225 -14.34 8.45 -26.26
N PRO A 226 -15.44 7.82 -25.79
CA PRO A 226 -15.59 6.36 -25.82
C PRO A 226 -15.58 5.79 -27.25
N GLU A 227 -16.11 6.53 -28.24
CA GLU A 227 -16.13 6.07 -29.64
C GLU A 227 -14.71 5.95 -30.22
N LEU A 228 -13.82 6.89 -29.87
CA LEU A 228 -12.42 6.83 -30.27
C LEU A 228 -11.74 5.59 -29.67
N CYS A 229 -11.97 5.32 -28.37
CA CYS A 229 -11.41 4.15 -27.70
C CYS A 229 -11.91 2.84 -28.32
N LEU A 230 -13.20 2.76 -28.69
CA LEU A 230 -13.75 1.61 -29.40
C LEU A 230 -13.12 1.45 -30.79
N ALA A 231 -12.98 2.53 -31.55
CA ALA A 231 -12.34 2.52 -32.87
C ALA A 231 -10.87 2.06 -32.81
N LYS A 232 -10.19 2.36 -31.70
CA LYS A 232 -8.80 1.95 -31.42
C LYS A 232 -8.68 0.60 -30.71
N ASN A 233 -9.78 -0.15 -30.60
CA ASN A 233 -9.87 -1.45 -29.94
C ASN A 233 -9.29 -1.44 -28.50
N ILE A 234 -9.54 -0.38 -27.74
CA ILE A 234 -9.12 -0.29 -26.34
C ILE A 234 -10.07 -1.11 -25.48
N THR A 235 -9.63 -2.30 -25.05
CA THR A 235 -10.43 -3.21 -24.21
C THR A 235 -10.13 -3.08 -22.72
N LYS A 236 -8.96 -2.51 -22.37
CA LYS A 236 -8.50 -2.29 -21.00
C LYS A 236 -7.86 -0.91 -20.88
N THR A 237 -7.91 -0.36 -19.68
CA THR A 237 -7.21 0.87 -19.33
C THR A 237 -6.36 0.64 -18.07
N PRO A 238 -5.16 1.24 -17.95
CA PRO A 238 -4.56 2.10 -18.96
C PRO A 238 -4.04 1.29 -20.16
N THR A 239 -3.99 1.94 -21.33
CA THR A 239 -3.33 1.42 -22.53
C THR A 239 -2.53 2.54 -23.16
N TRP A 240 -1.27 2.29 -23.47
CA TRP A 240 -0.40 3.19 -24.22
C TRP A 240 -0.32 2.72 -25.66
N LEU A 241 -0.56 3.63 -26.61
CA LEU A 241 -0.56 3.33 -28.03
C LEU A 241 0.37 4.28 -28.75
N LEU A 242 1.29 3.74 -29.54
CA LEU A 242 2.13 4.50 -30.46
C LEU A 242 1.56 4.34 -31.87
N GLU A 243 1.24 5.45 -32.51
CA GLU A 243 0.72 5.48 -33.87
C GLU A 243 1.56 6.37 -34.78
N GLU A 244 1.88 5.87 -35.97
CA GLU A 244 2.51 6.64 -37.03
C GLU A 244 1.68 6.49 -38.30
N ASN A 245 1.27 7.60 -38.92
CA ASN A 245 0.43 7.61 -40.13
C ASN A 245 -0.87 6.77 -40.03
N GLY A 246 -1.44 6.68 -38.82
CA GLY A 246 -2.67 5.92 -38.55
C GLY A 246 -2.48 4.41 -38.47
N GLN A 247 -1.24 3.91 -38.49
CA GLN A 247 -0.91 2.52 -38.19
C GLN A 247 -0.41 2.40 -36.75
N GLU A 248 -0.94 1.40 -36.04
CA GLU A 248 -0.47 1.02 -34.71
C GLU A 248 0.93 0.38 -34.84
N LEU A 249 1.93 1.03 -34.26
CA LEU A 249 3.29 0.51 -34.20
C LEU A 249 3.55 -0.30 -32.94
N LYS A 250 3.00 0.15 -31.81
CA LYS A 250 3.24 -0.46 -30.50
C LYS A 250 2.09 -0.21 -29.53
N ARG A 251 1.81 -1.21 -28.70
CA ARG A 251 0.79 -1.16 -27.65
C ARG A 251 1.34 -1.72 -26.35
N LEU A 252 1.10 -1.01 -25.25
CA LEU A 252 1.38 -1.45 -23.89
C LEU A 252 0.07 -1.44 -23.11
N GLU A 253 -0.35 -2.57 -22.57
CA GLU A 253 -1.55 -2.67 -21.74
C GLU A 253 -1.19 -2.75 -20.26
N GLY A 254 -1.94 -2.03 -19.43
CA GLY A 254 -1.77 -2.03 -17.99
C GLY A 254 -0.86 -0.92 -17.47
N LEU A 255 -0.64 -0.95 -16.15
CA LEU A 255 0.28 -0.03 -15.48
C LEU A 255 1.70 -0.28 -16.01
N GLN A 256 2.45 0.78 -16.28
CA GLN A 256 3.84 0.72 -16.73
C GLN A 256 4.73 1.43 -15.72
N SER A 257 5.85 0.82 -15.39
CA SER A 257 6.94 1.47 -14.67
C SER A 257 7.58 2.56 -15.53
N ILE A 258 8.31 3.49 -14.89
CA ILE A 258 9.02 4.55 -15.62
C ILE A 258 10.07 3.94 -16.57
N GLU A 259 10.83 2.95 -16.11
CA GLU A 259 11.85 2.27 -16.91
C GLU A 259 11.24 1.61 -18.16
N GLU A 260 10.07 0.99 -18.05
CA GLU A 260 9.36 0.42 -19.20
C GLU A 260 8.93 1.49 -20.20
N LEU A 261 8.50 2.67 -19.73
CA LEU A 261 8.13 3.80 -20.60
C LEU A 261 9.36 4.40 -21.29
N GLU A 262 10.48 4.55 -20.58
CA GLU A 262 11.76 5.01 -21.14
C GLU A 262 12.26 4.04 -22.22
N GLN A 263 12.32 2.74 -21.91
CA GLN A 263 12.71 1.71 -22.86
C GLN A 263 11.76 1.67 -24.07
N ALA A 264 10.46 1.82 -23.83
CA ALA A 264 9.47 1.75 -24.89
C ALA A 264 9.55 2.94 -25.86
N SER A 265 9.86 4.13 -25.34
CA SER A 265 10.03 5.37 -26.10
C SER A 265 11.48 5.62 -26.55
N GLN A 266 12.41 4.72 -26.20
CA GLN A 266 13.85 4.88 -26.46
C GLN A 266 14.39 6.20 -25.90
N PHE A 267 13.84 6.63 -24.76
CA PHE A 267 14.31 7.81 -24.04
C PHE A 267 15.59 7.44 -23.29
N ASN A 268 16.70 8.08 -23.66
CA ASN A 268 17.96 7.97 -22.93
C ASN A 268 18.18 9.29 -22.18
N ASN A 269 18.19 9.21 -20.85
CA ASN A 269 18.47 10.33 -19.96
C ASN A 269 19.96 10.71 -19.98
#